data_AF-A0A2V7VVJ8-F1
#
_entry.id   AF-A0A2V7VVJ8-F1
#
_cell.length_a   1.000
_cell.length_b   1.000
_cell.length_c   1.000
_cell.angle_alpha   90.00
_cell.angle_beta   90.00
_cell.angle_gamma   90.00
#
_symmetry.space_group_name_H-M   'P 1'
#
loop_
_entity.id
_entity.type
_entity.pdbx_description
1 polymer ?
#
loop_
_entity_poly.entity_id
_entity_poly.type
_entity_poly.pdbx_seq_one_letter_code
_entity_poly.pdbx_strand_id
1 'polypeptide(L)'
;MITKHDWDHALDRWIAGERERLGGPPSPEEVVAFTRGELPPRETARVRALLVYYPELTSLLDDAIPPQQTWRYARIANIAAAFVIAVLSILLVQQVRQNREPFAYASRHTLDLRTSRGSALPQIYVLPANEEQYLLDVLLAEDLPYRAYRVDIFDMRRSDIVWSTSDLRAPFSIAIRRTFLRPGTYRMDVYGIANGKAESVQHCWLRAR
;
A
#
# COMPACT_ATOMS: atom_id res chain seq x y z
N MET A 1 30.64 -17.30 -66.10
CA MET A 1 30.36 -16.61 -64.83
C MET A 1 28.87 -16.42 -64.77
N ILE A 2 28.19 -16.91 -63.72
CA ILE A 2 26.73 -16.83 -63.60
C ILE A 2 26.39 -15.42 -63.08
N THR A 3 25.49 -14.71 -63.75
CA THR A 3 25.06 -13.35 -63.39
C THR A 3 23.85 -13.41 -62.45
N LYS A 4 23.53 -12.28 -61.79
CA LYS A 4 22.31 -12.17 -60.96
C LYS A 4 21.04 -12.47 -61.80
N HIS A 5 21.01 -12.00 -63.04
CA HIS A 5 19.88 -12.22 -63.93
C HIS A 5 19.64 -13.70 -64.24
N ASP A 6 20.72 -14.49 -64.38
CA ASP A 6 20.62 -15.94 -64.59
C ASP A 6 20.00 -16.65 -63.37
N TRP A 7 20.31 -16.18 -62.16
CA TRP A 7 19.70 -16.68 -60.92
C TRP A 7 18.24 -16.30 -60.79
N ASP A 8 17.88 -15.05 -61.09
CA ASP A 8 16.49 -14.58 -61.06
C ASP A 8 15.64 -15.41 -62.05
N HIS A 9 16.13 -15.63 -63.27
CA HIS A 9 15.43 -16.44 -64.27
C HIS A 9 15.38 -17.94 -63.91
N ALA A 10 16.40 -18.47 -63.23
CA ALA A 10 16.37 -19.84 -62.70
C ALA A 10 15.33 -19.98 -61.58
N LEU A 11 15.26 -19.00 -60.68
CA LEU A 11 14.28 -18.94 -59.60
C LEU A 11 12.86 -18.83 -60.15
N ASP A 12 12.61 -17.95 -61.11
CA ASP A 12 11.29 -17.77 -61.73
C ASP A 12 10.80 -19.07 -62.40
N ARG A 13 11.68 -19.75 -63.16
CA ARG A 13 11.34 -21.04 -63.77
C ARG A 13 11.04 -22.11 -62.72
N TRP A 14 11.79 -22.13 -61.62
CA TRP A 14 11.55 -23.07 -60.53
C TRP A 14 10.23 -22.79 -59.81
N ILE A 15 9.95 -21.52 -59.48
CA ILE A 15 8.67 -21.10 -58.88
C ILE A 15 7.50 -21.43 -59.81
N ALA A 16 7.62 -21.18 -61.11
CA ALA A 16 6.57 -21.47 -62.08
C ALA A 16 6.23 -22.97 -62.14
N GLY A 17 7.24 -23.85 -62.21
CA GLY A 17 7.03 -25.31 -62.21
C GLY A 17 6.41 -25.81 -60.91
N GLU A 18 6.77 -25.19 -59.79
CA GLU A 18 6.23 -25.58 -58.48
C GLU A 18 4.80 -25.08 -58.25
N ARG A 19 4.46 -23.89 -58.78
CA ARG A 19 3.07 -23.39 -58.85
C ARG A 19 2.20 -24.34 -59.68
N GLU A 20 2.68 -24.80 -60.84
CA GLU A 20 1.97 -25.79 -61.67
C GLU A 20 1.74 -27.11 -60.91
N ARG A 21 2.74 -27.58 -60.15
CA ARG A 21 2.65 -28.81 -59.35
C ARG A 21 1.69 -28.71 -58.16
N LEU A 22 1.63 -27.56 -57.50
CA LEU A 22 0.82 -27.35 -56.29
C LEU A 22 -0.61 -26.88 -56.58
N GLY A 23 -0.88 -26.45 -57.81
CA GLY A 23 -2.17 -25.95 -58.26
C GLY A 23 -2.30 -24.42 -58.14
N GLY A 24 -3.51 -23.91 -58.35
CA GLY A 24 -3.79 -22.47 -58.27
C GLY A 24 -3.48 -21.85 -56.90
N PRO A 25 -3.39 -20.51 -56.84
CA PRO A 25 -3.20 -19.80 -55.58
C PRO A 25 -4.29 -20.17 -54.56
N PRO A 26 -3.98 -20.21 -53.26
CA PRO A 26 -4.98 -20.47 -52.23
C PRO A 26 -6.00 -19.32 -52.22
N SER A 27 -7.26 -19.64 -51.96
CA SER A 27 -8.29 -18.61 -51.88
C SER A 27 -8.07 -17.72 -50.64
N PRO A 28 -8.56 -16.47 -50.64
CA PRO A 28 -8.49 -15.61 -49.46
C PRO A 28 -9.13 -16.26 -48.22
N GLU A 29 -10.21 -17.00 -48.40
CA GLU A 29 -10.89 -17.74 -47.32
C GLU A 29 -10.00 -18.86 -46.76
N GLU A 30 -9.28 -19.59 -47.61
CA GLU A 30 -8.32 -20.62 -47.18
C GLU A 30 -7.16 -20.01 -46.39
N VAL A 31 -6.67 -18.83 -46.79
CA VAL A 31 -5.61 -18.12 -46.06
C VAL A 31 -6.11 -17.66 -44.69
N VAL A 32 -7.34 -17.16 -44.58
CA VAL A 32 -7.95 -16.77 -43.30
C VAL A 32 -8.22 -17.99 -42.42
N ALA A 33 -8.74 -19.10 -42.96
CA ALA A 33 -8.94 -20.33 -42.22
C ALA A 33 -7.61 -20.93 -41.73
N PHE A 34 -6.54 -20.80 -42.53
CA PHE A 34 -5.18 -21.19 -42.15
C PHE A 34 -4.66 -20.38 -40.96
N THR A 35 -4.82 -19.06 -40.96
CA THR A 35 -4.35 -18.20 -39.84
C THR A 35 -5.12 -18.45 -38.55
N ARG A 36 -6.40 -18.84 -38.64
CA ARG A 36 -7.22 -19.22 -37.49
C ARG A 36 -7.00 -20.65 -37.00
N GLY A 37 -6.25 -21.47 -37.74
CA GLY A 37 -6.05 -22.88 -37.39
C GLY A 37 -7.29 -23.75 -37.60
N GLU A 38 -8.21 -23.33 -38.47
CA GLU A 38 -9.49 -24.02 -38.74
C GLU A 38 -9.35 -25.07 -39.86
N LEU A 39 -8.25 -25.04 -40.63
CA LEU A 39 -8.02 -26.00 -41.71
C LEU A 39 -7.62 -27.39 -41.18
N PRO A 40 -8.10 -28.47 -41.81
CA PRO A 40 -7.58 -29.83 -41.58
C PRO A 40 -6.07 -29.91 -41.85
N PRO A 41 -5.32 -30.79 -41.16
CA PRO A 41 -3.85 -30.86 -41.27
C PRO A 41 -3.31 -31.01 -42.71
N ARG A 42 -4.05 -31.73 -43.57
CA ARG A 42 -3.70 -31.91 -44.99
C ARG A 42 -3.78 -30.61 -45.78
N GLU A 43 -4.80 -29.80 -45.51
CA GLU A 43 -5.01 -28.50 -46.15
C GLU A 43 -4.06 -27.45 -45.58
N THR A 44 -3.77 -27.50 -44.27
CA THR A 44 -2.73 -26.68 -43.64
C THR A 44 -1.38 -26.85 -44.32
N ALA A 45 -0.97 -28.09 -44.60
CA ALA A 45 0.30 -28.36 -45.28
C ALA A 45 0.31 -27.83 -46.73
N ARG A 46 -0.82 -27.96 -47.44
CA ARG A 46 -0.98 -27.44 -48.81
C ARG A 46 -0.90 -25.92 -48.85
N VAL A 47 -1.69 -25.23 -48.02
CA VAL A 47 -1.72 -23.76 -47.95
C VAL A 47 -0.37 -23.21 -47.49
N ARG A 48 0.29 -23.87 -46.53
CA ARG A 48 1.66 -23.50 -46.11
C ARG A 48 2.65 -23.57 -47.27
N ALA A 49 2.61 -24.64 -48.07
CA ALA A 49 3.47 -24.77 -49.24
C ALA A 49 3.17 -23.67 -50.25
N LEU A 50 1.89 -23.42 -50.55
CA LEU A 50 1.47 -22.38 -51.48
C LEU A 50 1.90 -20.97 -51.04
N LEU A 51 1.79 -20.63 -49.75
CA LEU A 51 2.20 -19.30 -49.25
C LEU A 51 3.69 -19.00 -49.46
N VAL A 52 4.55 -20.01 -49.59
CA VAL A 52 5.97 -19.82 -49.94
C VAL A 52 6.13 -19.41 -51.41
N TYR A 53 5.27 -19.91 -52.29
CA TYR A 53 5.34 -19.68 -53.73
C TYR A 53 4.46 -18.53 -54.23
N TYR A 54 3.59 -17.98 -53.38
CA TYR A 54 2.74 -16.83 -53.67
C TYR A 54 3.02 -15.70 -52.66
N PRO A 55 4.21 -15.07 -52.70
CA PRO A 55 4.59 -14.01 -51.77
C PRO A 55 3.64 -12.80 -51.82
N GLU A 56 2.96 -12.56 -52.92
CA GLU A 56 1.92 -11.54 -53.06
C GLU A 56 0.77 -11.68 -52.06
N LEU A 57 0.54 -12.88 -51.51
CA LEU A 57 -0.51 -13.14 -50.52
C LEU A 57 -0.07 -12.84 -49.09
N THR A 58 1.19 -12.47 -48.86
CA THR A 58 1.70 -12.11 -47.53
C THR A 58 1.01 -10.89 -46.93
N SER A 59 0.56 -9.95 -47.77
CA SER A 59 -0.21 -8.77 -47.32
C SER A 59 -1.53 -9.15 -46.64
N LEU A 60 -2.17 -10.24 -47.07
CA LEU A 60 -3.41 -10.75 -46.45
C LEU A 60 -3.14 -11.38 -45.07
N LEU A 61 -1.92 -11.87 -44.82
CA LEU A 61 -1.52 -12.40 -43.51
C LEU A 61 -1.28 -11.27 -42.50
N ASP A 62 -0.74 -10.14 -42.96
CA ASP A 62 -0.46 -8.98 -42.10
C ASP A 62 -1.76 -8.38 -41.52
N ASP A 63 -2.85 -8.38 -42.29
CA ASP A 63 -4.17 -7.92 -41.81
C ASP A 63 -4.87 -8.93 -40.88
N ALA A 64 -4.54 -10.21 -40.98
CA ALA A 64 -5.20 -11.29 -40.22
C ALA A 64 -4.58 -11.55 -38.84
N ILE A 65 -3.32 -11.13 -38.61
CA ILE A 65 -2.64 -11.29 -37.33
C ILE A 65 -2.99 -10.08 -36.45
N PRO A 66 -3.78 -10.23 -35.37
CA PRO A 66 -4.01 -9.12 -34.45
C PRO A 66 -2.66 -8.65 -33.89
N PRO A 67 -2.46 -7.32 -33.71
CA PRO A 67 -1.17 -6.79 -33.30
C PRO A 67 -0.69 -7.48 -32.03
N GLN A 68 0.47 -8.14 -32.09
CA GLN A 68 1.10 -8.90 -30.99
C GLN A 68 1.33 -8.08 -29.70
N GLN A 69 1.09 -6.78 -29.76
CA GLN A 69 1.31 -5.82 -28.70
C GLN A 69 0.44 -6.09 -27.45
N THR A 70 -0.77 -6.61 -27.58
CA THR A 70 -1.69 -6.74 -26.42
C THR A 70 -1.33 -7.86 -25.44
N TRP A 71 -0.67 -8.94 -25.88
CA TRP A 71 -0.42 -10.12 -25.05
C TRP A 71 0.81 -9.99 -24.13
N ARG A 72 1.80 -9.18 -24.53
CA ARG A 72 2.99 -8.92 -23.71
C ARG A 72 2.68 -7.98 -22.54
N TYR A 73 1.83 -6.97 -22.74
CA TYR A 73 1.40 -6.08 -21.65
C TYR A 73 0.53 -6.81 -20.61
N ALA A 74 -0.34 -7.72 -21.04
CA ALA A 74 -1.17 -8.49 -20.12
C ALA A 74 -0.34 -9.37 -19.15
N ARG A 75 0.73 -10.01 -19.64
CA ARG A 75 1.60 -10.83 -18.78
C ARG A 75 2.41 -10.00 -17.79
N ILE A 76 2.94 -8.85 -18.24
CA ILE A 76 3.72 -7.95 -17.36
C ILE A 76 2.80 -7.33 -16.30
N ALA A 77 1.58 -6.93 -16.67
CA ALA A 77 0.61 -6.36 -15.73
C ALA A 77 0.24 -7.33 -14.60
N ASN A 78 0.03 -8.61 -14.92
CA ASN A 78 -0.31 -9.63 -13.92
C ASN A 78 0.83 -9.86 -12.91
N ILE A 79 2.09 -9.86 -13.36
CA ILE A 79 3.24 -10.01 -12.46
C ILE A 79 3.37 -8.80 -11.53
N ALA A 80 3.19 -7.59 -12.06
CA ALA A 80 3.25 -6.37 -11.26
C ALA A 80 2.16 -6.33 -10.17
N ALA A 81 0.92 -6.71 -10.50
CA ALA A 81 -0.18 -6.75 -9.54
C ALA A 81 0.09 -7.74 -8.39
N ALA A 82 0.59 -8.95 -8.68
CA ALA A 82 0.92 -9.94 -7.67
C ALA A 82 2.03 -9.45 -6.71
N PHE A 83 3.04 -8.77 -7.25
CA PHE A 83 4.12 -8.20 -6.44
C PHE A 83 3.61 -7.12 -5.47
N VAL A 84 2.74 -6.22 -5.94
CA VAL A 84 2.13 -5.17 -5.10
C VAL A 84 1.31 -5.78 -3.96
N ILE A 85 0.51 -6.81 -4.24
CA ILE A 85 -0.30 -7.49 -3.21
C ILE A 85 0.60 -8.16 -2.16
N ALA A 86 1.68 -8.82 -2.58
CA ALA A 86 2.62 -9.47 -1.65
C ALA A 86 3.30 -8.45 -0.72
N VAL A 87 3.79 -7.34 -1.28
CA VAL A 87 4.43 -6.27 -0.50
C VAL A 87 3.44 -5.64 0.49
N LEU A 88 2.23 -5.29 0.05
CA LEU A 88 1.20 -4.73 0.93
C LEU A 88 0.80 -5.70 2.04
N SER A 89 0.70 -7.01 1.73
CA SER A 89 0.39 -8.03 2.73
C SER A 89 1.47 -8.14 3.80
N ILE A 90 2.75 -8.09 3.41
CA ILE A 90 3.88 -8.10 4.36
C ILE A 90 3.84 -6.85 5.25
N LEU A 91 3.65 -5.66 4.67
CA LEU A 91 3.55 -4.42 5.42
C LEU A 91 2.39 -4.43 6.41
N LEU A 92 1.23 -4.94 5.99
CA LEU A 92 0.05 -5.04 6.85
C LEU A 92 0.29 -6.02 8.01
N VAL A 93 0.95 -7.16 7.77
CA VAL A 93 1.33 -8.11 8.84
C VAL A 93 2.32 -7.47 9.81
N GLN A 94 3.31 -6.72 9.32
CA GLN A 94 4.25 -6.01 10.19
C GLN A 94 3.56 -4.97 11.06
N GLN A 95 2.65 -4.17 10.47
CA GLN A 95 1.88 -3.17 11.21
C GLN A 95 0.94 -3.81 12.23
N VAL A 96 0.28 -4.91 11.87
CA VAL A 96 -0.55 -5.68 12.82
C VAL A 96 0.31 -6.27 13.94
N ARG A 97 1.50 -6.78 13.66
CA ARG A 97 2.42 -7.30 14.70
C ARG A 97 2.87 -6.20 15.65
N GLN A 98 3.24 -5.03 15.14
CA GLN A 98 3.57 -3.86 15.96
C GLN A 98 2.38 -3.39 16.83
N ASN A 99 1.15 -3.61 16.37
CA ASN A 99 -0.07 -3.31 17.13
C ASN A 99 -0.54 -4.46 18.03
N ARG A 100 0.00 -5.68 17.87
CA ARG A 100 -0.46 -6.91 18.53
C ARG A 100 0.43 -7.38 19.67
N GLU A 101 1.54 -6.72 19.96
CA GLU A 101 2.13 -6.94 21.29
C GLU A 101 1.08 -6.44 22.30
N PRO A 102 0.43 -7.34 23.07
CA PRO A 102 -0.46 -6.90 24.11
C PRO A 102 0.43 -6.19 25.10
N PHE A 103 0.42 -4.85 25.09
CA PHE A 103 1.20 -4.03 26.03
C PHE A 103 1.00 -4.65 27.41
N ALA A 104 2.05 -5.30 27.90
CA ALA A 104 1.98 -6.11 29.10
C ALA A 104 1.56 -5.16 30.23
N TYR A 105 0.32 -5.34 30.68
CA TYR A 105 -0.34 -4.66 31.80
C TYR A 105 0.34 -3.35 32.23
N ALA A 106 0.00 -2.25 31.56
CA ALA A 106 0.28 -0.92 32.11
C ALA A 106 -0.34 -0.88 33.51
N SER A 107 0.48 -0.69 34.55
CA SER A 107 -0.06 -0.44 35.89
C SER A 107 -0.97 0.78 35.80
N ARG A 108 -2.19 0.65 36.33
CA ARG A 108 -3.10 1.78 36.42
C ARG A 108 -2.62 2.69 37.54
N HIS A 109 -2.36 3.93 37.16
CA HIS A 109 -1.91 4.99 38.04
C HIS A 109 -3.05 5.98 38.20
N THR A 110 -3.71 6.00 39.36
CA THR A 110 -4.79 6.96 39.62
C THR A 110 -4.22 8.32 40.01
N LEU A 111 -4.54 9.34 39.23
CA LEU A 111 -4.23 10.73 39.49
C LEU A 111 -5.49 11.42 40.04
N ASP A 112 -5.53 11.63 41.36
CA ASP A 112 -6.62 12.35 42.01
C ASP A 112 -6.36 13.86 41.97
N LEU A 113 -7.02 14.56 41.04
CA LEU A 113 -6.91 16.01 40.89
C LEU A 113 -8.05 16.76 41.60
N ARG A 114 -8.91 16.06 42.34
CA ARG A 114 -10.06 16.67 43.05
C ARG A 114 -9.61 17.58 44.18
N THR A 115 -8.52 17.22 44.87
CA THR A 115 -8.02 17.91 46.07
C THR A 115 -7.00 19.01 45.80
N SER A 116 -6.57 19.19 44.54
CA SER A 116 -5.48 20.11 44.20
C SER A 116 -5.87 21.60 44.26
N ARG A 117 -7.16 21.92 44.47
CA ARG A 117 -7.62 23.31 44.59
C ARG A 117 -7.23 23.90 45.96
N GLY A 118 -6.12 24.63 46.01
CA GLY A 118 -5.69 25.41 47.19
C GLY A 118 -4.58 24.79 48.05
N SER A 119 -4.03 23.63 47.68
CA SER A 119 -2.82 23.10 48.34
C SER A 119 -1.60 23.94 47.94
N ALA A 120 -0.90 24.51 48.92
CA ALA A 120 0.32 25.28 48.68
C ALA A 120 1.48 24.45 48.12
N LEU A 121 1.38 23.11 48.19
CA LEU A 121 2.39 22.20 47.66
C LEU A 121 1.82 21.38 46.51
N PRO A 122 2.44 21.42 45.32
CA PRO A 122 2.04 20.59 44.20
C PRO A 122 2.26 19.11 44.50
N GLN A 123 1.24 18.29 44.26
CA GLN A 123 1.36 16.84 44.37
C GLN A 123 2.25 16.31 43.23
N ILE A 124 3.37 15.68 43.59
CA ILE A 124 4.30 15.07 42.64
C ILE A 124 4.01 13.57 42.58
N TYR A 125 3.48 13.12 41.44
CA TYR A 125 3.27 11.72 41.16
C TYR A 125 4.54 11.09 40.57
N VAL A 126 5.00 9.96 41.11
CA VAL A 126 6.23 9.29 40.65
C VAL A 126 5.86 8.15 39.72
N LEU A 127 6.30 8.23 38.47
CA LEU A 127 6.11 7.18 37.47
C LEU A 127 7.24 6.14 37.60
N PRO A 128 6.91 4.84 37.62
CA PRO A 128 7.89 3.79 37.81
C PRO A 128 8.76 3.56 36.55
N ALA A 129 10.05 3.28 36.74
CA ALA A 129 11.01 3.15 35.64
C ALA A 129 10.96 1.82 34.89
N ASN A 130 10.16 0.86 35.32
CA ASN A 130 10.09 -0.50 34.75
C ASN A 130 8.88 -0.70 33.82
N GLU A 131 8.09 0.36 33.57
CA GLU A 131 6.91 0.29 32.71
C GLU A 131 7.19 0.90 31.33
N GLU A 132 6.72 0.25 30.27
CA GLU A 132 6.84 0.78 28.90
C GLU A 132 5.74 1.79 28.57
N GLN A 133 4.61 1.68 29.26
CA GLN A 133 3.45 2.53 29.09
C GLN A 133 2.79 2.80 30.43
N TYR A 134 2.44 4.06 30.67
CA TYR A 134 1.70 4.50 31.84
C TYR A 134 0.23 4.66 31.46
N LEU A 135 -0.66 3.98 32.19
CA LEU A 135 -2.10 4.21 32.08
C LEU A 135 -2.53 5.08 33.26
N LEU A 136 -2.79 6.36 33.00
CA LEU A 136 -3.14 7.34 34.02
C LEU A 136 -4.67 7.50 34.06
N ASP A 137 -5.29 7.09 35.16
CA ASP A 137 -6.71 7.30 35.42
C ASP A 137 -6.87 8.67 36.10
N VAL A 138 -7.39 9.65 35.37
CA VAL A 138 -7.47 11.05 35.85
C VAL A 138 -8.84 11.29 36.48
N LEU A 139 -8.85 11.51 37.80
CA LEU A 139 -10.05 11.83 38.55
C LEU A 139 -10.16 13.35 38.70
N LEU A 140 -11.18 13.92 38.08
CA LEU A 140 -11.51 15.34 38.18
C LEU A 140 -12.66 15.57 39.17
N ALA A 141 -12.88 16.83 39.56
CA ALA A 141 -14.05 17.20 40.35
C ALA A 141 -15.34 16.95 39.56
N GLU A 142 -16.39 16.46 40.23
CA GLU A 142 -17.64 16.01 39.61
C GLU A 142 -18.49 17.16 39.04
N ASP A 143 -18.25 18.40 39.48
CA ASP A 143 -19.06 19.58 39.20
C ASP A 143 -18.52 20.45 38.04
N LEU A 144 -17.55 19.95 37.28
CA LEU A 144 -16.94 20.70 36.19
C LEU A 144 -17.87 20.77 34.94
N PRO A 145 -18.17 21.97 34.40
CA PRO A 145 -19.19 22.14 33.35
C PRO A 145 -18.70 21.81 31.93
N TYR A 146 -17.55 21.16 31.75
CA TYR A 146 -16.92 20.96 30.45
C TYR A 146 -17.37 19.65 29.77
N ARG A 147 -17.74 19.74 28.49
CA ARG A 147 -18.15 18.57 27.67
C ARG A 147 -16.98 17.79 27.10
N ALA A 148 -15.82 18.44 26.95
CA ALA A 148 -14.60 17.87 26.43
C ALA A 148 -13.40 18.40 27.20
N TYR A 149 -12.37 17.59 27.30
CA TYR A 149 -11.13 17.92 27.98
C TYR A 149 -9.94 17.74 27.05
N ARG A 150 -8.90 18.52 27.30
CA ARG A 150 -7.58 18.40 26.69
C ARG A 150 -6.56 18.24 27.80
N VAL A 151 -5.57 17.37 27.58
CA VAL A 151 -4.45 17.18 28.50
C VAL A 151 -3.17 17.44 27.75
N ASP A 152 -2.36 18.36 28.27
CA ASP A 152 -1.00 18.63 27.78
C ASP A 152 0.01 18.25 28.86
N ILE A 153 1.14 17.69 28.45
CA ILE A 153 2.27 17.39 29.32
C ILE A 153 3.47 18.20 28.85
N PHE A 154 4.01 18.99 29.77
CA PHE A 154 5.15 19.87 29.55
C PHE A 154 6.41 19.28 30.19
N ASP A 155 7.54 19.28 29.47
CA ASP A 155 8.86 19.04 30.08
C ASP A 155 9.31 20.29 30.81
N MET A 156 9.48 20.22 32.13
CA MET A 156 9.83 21.39 32.94
C MET A 156 11.26 21.90 32.69
N ARG A 157 12.13 21.11 32.04
CA ARG A 157 13.48 21.56 31.67
C ARG A 157 13.48 22.38 30.38
N ARG A 158 12.59 22.06 29.45
CA ARG A 158 12.55 22.64 28.10
C ARG A 158 11.39 23.62 27.91
N SER A 159 10.38 23.57 28.78
CA SER A 159 9.13 24.31 28.68
C SER A 159 8.37 24.04 27.37
N ASP A 160 8.53 22.86 26.78
CA ASP A 160 7.84 22.40 25.57
C ASP A 160 6.78 21.35 25.89
N ILE A 161 5.74 21.27 25.04
CA ILE A 161 4.73 20.21 25.10
C ILE A 161 5.34 18.94 24.52
N VAL A 162 5.52 17.91 25.35
CA VAL A 162 6.04 16.60 24.91
C VAL A 162 4.94 15.63 24.52
N TRP A 163 3.72 15.85 25.02
CA TRP A 163 2.56 15.00 24.73
C TRP A 163 1.26 15.80 24.91
N SER A 164 0.27 15.57 24.04
CA SER A 164 -1.03 16.25 24.07
C SER A 164 -2.12 15.32 23.54
N THR A 165 -3.29 15.37 24.14
CA THR A 165 -4.52 14.74 23.61
C THR A 165 -5.73 15.64 23.85
N SER A 166 -6.70 15.62 22.94
CA SER A 166 -7.94 16.39 23.03
C SER A 166 -9.18 15.51 23.01
N ASP A 167 -10.36 16.13 23.12
CA ASP A 167 -11.68 15.50 23.00
C ASP A 167 -11.97 14.36 23.98
N LEU A 168 -11.34 14.42 25.16
CA LEU A 168 -11.58 13.47 26.24
C LEU A 168 -12.90 13.78 26.96
N ARG A 169 -13.59 12.75 27.46
CA ARG A 169 -14.81 12.89 28.27
C ARG A 169 -14.56 12.33 29.66
N ALA A 170 -14.84 13.11 30.71
CA ALA A 170 -14.66 12.66 32.08
C ALA A 170 -15.71 11.58 32.49
N PRO A 171 -15.34 10.57 33.30
CA PRO A 171 -13.95 10.23 33.68
C PRO A 171 -13.18 9.66 32.48
N PHE A 172 -11.88 9.95 32.40
CA PHE A 172 -11.03 9.45 31.32
C PHE A 172 -9.72 8.87 31.84
N SER A 173 -9.17 7.95 31.04
CA SER A 173 -7.83 7.40 31.21
C SER A 173 -6.99 7.81 30.00
N ILE A 174 -5.74 8.19 30.24
CA ILE A 174 -4.78 8.46 29.17
C ILE A 174 -3.63 7.47 29.21
N ALA A 175 -3.19 7.02 28.05
CA ALA A 175 -2.13 6.03 27.93
C ALA A 175 -0.90 6.70 27.29
N ILE A 176 0.20 6.78 28.03
CA ILE A 176 1.40 7.50 27.61
C ILE A 176 2.55 6.50 27.52
N ARG A 177 3.18 6.39 26.34
CA ARG A 177 4.39 5.57 26.19
C ARG A 177 5.54 6.24 26.91
N ARG A 178 6.36 5.44 27.60
CA ARG A 178 7.57 5.92 28.28
C ARG A 178 8.54 6.65 27.34
N THR A 179 8.55 6.31 26.06
CA THR A 179 9.37 6.99 25.04
C THR A 179 9.12 8.50 24.94
N PHE A 180 7.92 8.98 25.31
CA PHE A 180 7.59 10.40 25.37
C PHE A 180 8.07 11.08 26.66
N LEU A 181 8.24 10.32 27.74
CA LEU A 181 8.62 10.80 29.07
C LEU A 181 10.01 10.27 29.45
N ARG A 182 11.05 10.97 28.98
CA ARG A 182 12.43 10.72 29.41
C ARG A 182 12.57 10.92 30.93
N PRO A 183 13.60 10.37 31.60
CA PRO A 183 13.80 10.62 33.03
C PRO A 183 13.86 12.12 33.35
N GLY A 184 12.95 12.61 34.20
CA GLY A 184 12.72 14.03 34.38
C GLY A 184 11.45 14.40 35.15
N THR A 185 11.21 15.70 35.26
CA THR A 185 10.02 16.28 35.90
C THR A 185 9.15 16.93 34.82
N TYR A 186 7.88 16.60 34.84
CA TYR A 186 6.88 17.06 33.89
C TYR A 186 5.72 17.72 34.63
N ARG A 187 5.05 18.65 33.97
CA ARG A 187 3.78 19.22 34.42
C ARG A 187 2.68 18.75 33.49
N MET A 188 1.65 18.12 34.04
CA MET A 188 0.45 17.74 33.30
C MET A 188 -0.61 18.79 33.57
N ASP A 189 -1.03 19.50 32.53
CA ASP A 189 -2.10 20.49 32.59
C ASP A 189 -3.37 19.90 31.97
N VAL A 190 -4.47 19.96 32.70
CA VAL A 190 -5.80 19.54 32.24
C VAL A 190 -6.60 20.80 31.93
N TYR A 191 -7.10 20.87 30.71
CA TYR A 191 -7.95 21.95 30.23
C TYR A 191 -9.37 21.44 29.96
N GLY A 192 -10.35 22.23 30.35
CA GLY A 192 -11.74 22.08 29.95
C GLY A 192 -12.00 22.87 28.67
N ILE A 193 -12.74 22.31 27.72
CA ILE A 193 -13.10 23.00 26.48
C ILE A 193 -14.48 23.63 26.63
N ALA A 194 -14.53 24.96 26.66
CA ALA A 194 -15.76 25.76 26.69
C ALA A 194 -15.81 26.69 25.49
N ASN A 195 -16.90 26.63 24.71
CA ASN A 195 -17.08 27.47 23.50
C ASN A 195 -15.88 27.42 22.53
N GLY A 196 -15.25 26.25 22.38
CA GLY A 196 -14.08 26.05 21.52
C GLY A 196 -12.76 26.60 22.06
N LYS A 197 -12.75 27.16 23.28
CA LYS A 197 -11.54 27.64 23.96
C LYS A 197 -11.14 26.69 25.09
N ALA A 198 -9.84 26.52 25.26
CA ALA A 198 -9.27 25.73 26.35
C ALA A 198 -9.11 26.60 27.61
N GLU A 199 -9.73 26.18 28.70
CA GLU A 199 -9.65 26.82 30.03
C GLU A 199 -8.89 25.90 30.96
N SER A 200 -7.89 26.43 31.69
CA SER A 200 -7.09 25.62 32.63
C SER A 200 -7.96 25.20 33.82
N VAL A 201 -8.05 23.89 34.05
CA VAL A 201 -8.87 23.30 35.12
C VAL A 201 -8.01 22.92 36.31
N GLN A 202 -6.99 22.09 36.07
CA GLN A 202 -6.08 21.59 37.09
C GLN A 202 -4.71 21.29 36.49
N HIS A 203 -3.70 21.24 37.33
CA HIS A 203 -2.38 20.72 36.94
C HIS A 203 -1.80 19.83 38.04
N CYS A 204 -0.95 18.89 37.65
CA CYS A 204 -0.15 18.11 38.59
C CYS A 204 1.26 17.90 38.06
N TRP A 205 2.16 17.44 38.93
CA TRP A 205 3.55 17.20 38.58
C TRP A 205 3.77 15.70 38.45
N LEU A 206 4.40 15.29 37.36
CA LEU A 206 4.80 13.91 37.12
C LEU A 206 6.32 13.83 37.19
N ARG A 207 6.86 12.78 37.80
CA ARG A 207 8.30 12.52 37.86
C ARG A 207 8.59 11.14 37.28
N ALA A 208 9.12 11.13 36.06
CA ALA A 208 9.58 9.91 35.39
C ALA A 208 10.98 9.54 35.87
N ARG A 209 11.17 8.28 36.27
CA ARG A 209 12.46 7.72 36.70
C ARG A 209 13.21 7.03 35.57
#